data_AF-A0A0V1HM97-F1
#
_entry.id   AF-A0A0V1HM97-F1
#
_cell.length_a   1.000
_cell.length_b   1.000
_cell.length_c   1.000
_cell.angle_alpha   90.00
_cell.angle_beta   90.00
_cell.angle_gamma   90.00
#
_symmetry.space_group_name_H-M   'P 1'
#
loop_
_entity.id
_entity.type
_entity.pdbx_description
1 polymer ?
#
loop_
_entity_poly.entity_id
_entity_poly.type
_entity_poly.pdbx_seq_one_letter_code
_entity_poly.pdbx_strand_id
1 'polypeptide(L)'
;LLNCKFSSCHGVVQPVRMAVRNRQEFVKQILKLQSTPEFVRNVCVMAHVDHGKTTLADSLISANGIISQKMVGTLRYMDSLPEEQQRGITMKSSSISLFYRNEHDSFLINLVDSPGHVDFSGELCAAAVLCDGAVVVIDVIEGVCPQTSASLRLAWKEGLKPCLVLNKIDRLFVEYRMSPMDAYRRLVQVLEQANAVAGELFVSREIEKEDFLSRRRRSMSRSSLRKSESGDEMLYFIPETGNVVFASALDNWGFRLVDFARFWSKRLHTDEELLLQALWGDYYIDSKTKLPVFGASDKGKSPLFVVMILNNLSAIYDSMIINVEKGRIEKILNSLQLDVMSKEFTKSDSRQRLQIVMSRWLPLAESVLAMVCEWLPSPKDLDNDRIERIMCGDRFAHCDCLEPKARAMKALFKQCSMEASCATTVFISKMIAVEQDLLRGKNKFMMPNSIECNYWLQAAEQRSCCEVDSFHPDIDEITVGPNGGIDQSVCVSWFCKDIHRQFVFG
;
A
#
# COMPACT_ATOMS: atom_id res chain seq x y z
N LEU A 1 -14.80 -33.11 -9.69
CA LEU A 1 -14.24 -32.16 -8.69
C LEU A 1 -15.27 -31.16 -8.13
N LEU A 2 -16.52 -31.15 -8.63
CA LEU A 2 -17.65 -30.38 -8.06
C LEU A 2 -18.17 -30.85 -6.67
N ASN A 3 -17.58 -31.91 -6.10
CA ASN A 3 -17.89 -32.41 -4.75
C ASN A 3 -16.89 -31.95 -3.67
N CYS A 4 -15.95 -31.06 -4.02
CA CYS A 4 -14.95 -30.55 -3.06
C CYS A 4 -15.59 -29.49 -2.16
N LYS A 5 -16.18 -29.92 -1.03
CA LYS A 5 -16.68 -29.06 0.07
C LYS A 5 -15.55 -28.18 0.64
N PHE A 6 -15.24 -27.02 0.07
CA PHE A 6 -14.46 -25.95 0.72
C PHE A 6 -14.85 -25.82 2.20
N SER A 7 -13.98 -26.25 3.11
CA SER A 7 -14.17 -25.98 4.53
C SER A 7 -13.74 -24.58 4.86
N SER A 8 -14.58 -23.86 5.61
CA SER A 8 -14.28 -22.57 6.22
C SER A 8 -13.30 -22.79 7.36
N CYS A 9 -12.07 -23.14 6.98
CA CYS A 9 -10.96 -23.22 7.90
C CYS A 9 -9.73 -22.56 7.25
N HIS A 10 -9.84 -21.28 6.88
CA HIS A 10 -8.87 -20.38 7.53
C HIS A 10 -9.02 -20.71 9.01
N GLY A 11 -7.94 -20.92 9.77
CA GLY A 11 -8.07 -20.53 11.16
C GLY A 11 -8.63 -19.13 11.06
N VAL A 12 -9.93 -18.95 11.29
CA VAL A 12 -10.56 -17.66 11.17
C VAL A 12 -9.95 -17.03 12.40
N VAL A 13 -8.77 -16.44 12.22
CA VAL A 13 -8.53 -15.10 12.69
C VAL A 13 -9.77 -14.41 12.15
N GLN A 14 -10.84 -14.47 12.96
CA GLN A 14 -11.90 -13.50 12.85
C GLN A 14 -11.08 -12.25 12.75
N PRO A 15 -11.16 -11.46 11.65
CA PRO A 15 -10.49 -10.17 11.64
C PRO A 15 -10.90 -9.64 13.00
N VAL A 16 -9.93 -9.51 13.90
CA VAL A 16 -10.25 -9.18 15.27
C VAL A 16 -10.67 -7.77 15.03
N ARG A 17 -11.97 -7.60 14.80
CA ARG A 17 -12.66 -6.33 14.84
C ARG A 17 -12.31 -5.99 16.25
N MET A 18 -11.26 -5.20 16.40
CA MET A 18 -11.08 -4.42 17.58
C MET A 18 -12.39 -3.66 17.58
N ALA A 19 -13.33 -4.17 18.38
CA ALA A 19 -14.48 -3.40 18.73
C ALA A 19 -13.80 -2.19 19.33
N VAL A 20 -13.86 -1.06 18.64
CA VAL A 20 -13.37 0.25 19.09
C VAL A 20 -14.27 0.67 20.26
N ARG A 21 -14.47 -0.22 21.23
CA ARG A 21 -15.21 -0.03 22.46
C ARG A 21 -14.37 0.83 23.40
N ASN A 22 -13.04 0.82 23.25
CA ASN A 22 -12.15 1.66 24.03
C ASN A 22 -11.11 2.38 23.16
N ARG A 23 -11.46 3.58 22.69
CA ARG A 23 -10.60 4.42 21.83
C ARG A 23 -9.22 4.71 22.47
N GLN A 24 -9.14 4.79 23.79
CA GLN A 24 -7.89 5.02 24.51
C GLN A 24 -6.92 3.84 24.39
N GLU A 25 -7.44 2.61 24.39
CA GLU A 25 -6.63 1.41 24.25
C GLU A 25 -6.10 1.25 22.83
N PHE A 26 -6.93 1.56 21.83
CA PHE A 26 -6.52 1.61 20.43
C PHE A 26 -5.39 2.63 20.19
N VAL A 27 -5.52 3.84 20.74
CA VAL A 27 -4.47 4.87 20.64
C VAL A 27 -3.18 4.40 21.32
N LYS A 28 -3.25 3.79 22.51
CA LYS A 28 -2.06 3.24 23.18
C LYS A 28 -1.37 2.16 22.36
N GLN A 29 -2.14 1.28 21.70
CA GLN A 29 -1.58 0.24 20.83
C GLN A 29 -0.91 0.84 19.59
N ILE A 30 -1.51 1.85 18.97
CA ILE A 30 -0.88 2.57 17.85
C ILE A 30 0.41 3.22 18.30
N LEU A 31 0.43 3.94 19.43
CA LEU A 31 1.65 4.59 19.94
C LEU A 31 2.76 3.58 20.21
N LYS A 32 2.41 2.40 20.76
CA LYS A 32 3.36 1.31 20.98
C LYS A 32 3.93 0.77 19.66
N LEU A 33 3.10 0.61 18.63
CA LEU A 33 3.58 0.15 17.32
C LEU A 33 4.39 1.22 16.59
N GLN A 34 4.02 2.50 16.71
CA GLN A 34 4.78 3.63 16.19
C GLN A 34 6.18 3.69 16.79
N SER A 35 6.33 3.35 18.08
CA SER A 35 7.66 3.31 18.71
C SER A 35 8.58 2.20 18.20
N THR A 36 8.04 1.22 17.47
CA THR A 36 8.77 0.06 16.95
C THR A 36 8.79 0.11 15.41
N PRO A 37 9.83 0.72 14.79
CA PRO A 37 9.85 0.97 13.34
C PRO A 37 9.79 -0.32 12.50
N GLU A 38 10.23 -1.46 13.04
CA GLU A 38 10.18 -2.78 12.39
C GLU A 38 8.75 -3.21 11.99
N PHE A 39 7.74 -2.74 12.72
CA PHE A 39 6.32 -3.08 12.50
C PHE A 39 5.54 -1.97 11.78
N VAL A 40 6.21 -0.92 11.31
CA VAL A 40 5.59 0.15 10.54
C VAL A 40 5.80 -0.10 9.05
N ARG A 41 4.78 0.18 8.23
CA ARG A 41 4.89 0.17 6.75
C ARG A 41 4.28 1.45 6.20
N ASN A 42 5.06 2.22 5.43
CA ASN A 42 4.57 3.40 4.73
C ASN A 42 4.33 3.05 3.27
N VAL A 43 3.08 3.16 2.82
CA VAL A 43 2.67 2.71 1.49
C VAL A 43 1.75 3.73 0.83
N CYS A 44 2.02 4.03 -0.44
CA CYS A 44 1.11 4.83 -1.26
C CYS A 44 0.33 3.95 -2.23
N VAL A 45 -0.93 4.28 -2.49
CA VAL A 45 -1.71 3.63 -3.56
C VAL A 45 -1.59 4.45 -4.83
N MET A 46 -1.09 3.85 -5.91
CA MET A 46 -0.92 4.47 -7.22
C MET A 46 -1.80 3.75 -8.25
N ALA A 47 -2.51 4.50 -9.09
CA ALA A 47 -3.35 3.92 -10.13
C ALA A 47 -3.62 4.90 -11.27
N HIS A 48 -4.05 4.39 -12.42
CA HIS A 48 -4.73 5.23 -13.42
C HIS A 48 -6.07 5.72 -12.86
N VAL A 49 -6.59 6.82 -13.43
CA VAL A 49 -7.94 7.29 -13.13
C VAL A 49 -8.93 6.14 -13.33
N ASP A 50 -9.91 6.05 -12.43
CA ASP A 50 -10.97 5.04 -12.43
C ASP A 50 -10.54 3.57 -12.32
N HIS A 51 -9.27 3.23 -12.03
CA HIS A 51 -8.84 1.84 -11.78
C HIS A 51 -9.28 1.29 -10.41
N GLY A 52 -10.04 2.08 -9.63
CA GLY A 52 -10.64 1.66 -8.36
C GLY A 52 -9.74 1.85 -7.15
N LYS A 53 -8.76 2.77 -7.22
CA LYS A 53 -7.88 3.17 -6.11
C LYS A 53 -8.67 3.58 -4.85
N THR A 54 -9.60 4.53 -4.97
CA THR A 54 -10.38 5.03 -3.83
C THR A 54 -11.30 3.96 -3.26
N THR A 55 -11.88 3.11 -4.12
CA THR A 55 -12.69 1.96 -3.69
C THR A 55 -11.85 0.92 -2.94
N LEU A 56 -10.61 0.69 -3.38
CA LEU A 56 -9.66 -0.17 -2.68
C LEU A 56 -9.32 0.42 -1.30
N ALA A 57 -8.98 1.72 -1.23
CA ALA A 57 -8.71 2.40 0.03
C ALA A 57 -9.90 2.31 1.00
N ASP A 58 -11.12 2.60 0.55
CA ASP A 58 -12.34 2.44 1.33
C ASP A 58 -12.52 1.01 1.88
N SER A 59 -12.19 0.00 1.07
CA SER A 59 -12.28 -1.42 1.49
C SER A 59 -11.31 -1.73 2.65
N LEU A 60 -10.09 -1.19 2.58
CA LEU A 60 -9.09 -1.34 3.65
C LEU A 60 -9.51 -0.62 4.94
N ILE A 61 -10.06 0.59 4.79
CA ILE A 61 -10.57 1.41 5.89
C ILE A 61 -11.78 0.72 6.55
N SER A 62 -12.64 0.09 5.76
CA SER A 62 -13.81 -0.64 6.28
C SER A 62 -13.43 -1.88 7.07
N ALA A 63 -12.42 -2.63 6.61
CA ALA A 63 -11.91 -3.79 7.33
C ALA A 63 -11.35 -3.43 8.72
N ASN A 64 -10.78 -2.23 8.84
CA ASN A 64 -10.31 -1.67 10.11
C ASN A 64 -11.44 -1.15 11.03
N GLY A 65 -12.71 -1.24 10.59
CA GLY A 65 -13.87 -0.82 11.39
C GLY A 65 -14.05 0.70 11.47
N ILE A 66 -13.33 1.47 10.66
CA ILE A 66 -13.44 2.94 10.60
C ILE A 66 -14.72 3.34 9.86
N ILE A 67 -15.04 2.63 8.77
CA ILE A 67 -16.29 2.81 8.01
C ILE A 67 -17.08 1.50 7.92
N SER A 68 -18.40 1.61 7.79
CA SER A 68 -19.26 0.44 7.56
C SER A 68 -19.08 -0.13 6.15
N GLN A 69 -19.18 -1.46 6.01
CA GLN A 69 -18.99 -2.15 4.71
C GLN A 69 -19.97 -1.69 3.62
N LYS A 70 -21.16 -1.21 4.00
CA LYS A 70 -22.18 -0.70 3.06
C LYS A 70 -21.79 0.63 2.41
N MET A 71 -20.82 1.34 2.98
CA MET A 71 -20.38 2.66 2.52
C MET A 71 -19.11 2.59 1.65
N VAL A 72 -18.58 1.38 1.42
CA VAL A 72 -17.38 1.18 0.60
C VAL A 72 -17.66 1.56 -0.85
N GLY A 73 -16.82 2.43 -1.43
CA GLY A 73 -16.91 2.87 -2.82
C GLY A 73 -17.95 3.96 -3.08
N THR A 74 -18.88 4.19 -2.14
CA THR A 74 -19.86 5.29 -2.22
C THR A 74 -19.41 6.51 -1.42
N LEU A 75 -18.81 6.30 -0.24
CA LEU A 75 -18.40 7.39 0.64
C LEU A 75 -17.11 8.08 0.18
N ARG A 76 -16.16 7.33 -0.39
CA ARG A 76 -14.81 7.82 -0.76
C ARG A 76 -14.19 8.57 0.42
N TYR A 77 -13.91 7.85 1.50
CA TYR A 77 -13.62 8.43 2.81
C TYR A 77 -12.42 9.40 2.80
N MET A 78 -11.43 9.14 1.95
CA MET A 78 -10.19 9.94 1.84
C MET A 78 -10.35 11.22 0.99
N ASP A 79 -11.41 11.30 0.18
CA ASP A 79 -11.75 12.46 -0.65
C ASP A 79 -12.51 13.47 0.23
N SER A 80 -11.77 14.32 0.94
CA SER A 80 -12.33 15.26 1.93
C SER A 80 -12.89 16.54 1.31
N LEU A 81 -12.45 16.91 0.11
CA LEU A 81 -12.88 18.14 -0.55
C LEU A 81 -14.25 17.95 -1.22
N PRO A 82 -15.18 18.92 -1.11
CA PRO A 82 -16.45 18.86 -1.83
C PRO A 82 -16.28 18.71 -3.34
N GLU A 83 -15.24 19.33 -3.91
CA GLU A 83 -14.94 19.24 -5.33
C GLU A 83 -14.45 17.84 -5.74
N GLU A 84 -13.76 17.11 -4.85
CA GLU A 84 -13.33 15.73 -5.10
C GLU A 84 -14.54 14.80 -5.19
N GLN A 85 -15.48 14.96 -4.24
CA GLN A 85 -16.73 14.21 -4.21
C GLN A 85 -17.61 14.51 -5.43
N GLN A 86 -17.72 15.79 -5.81
CA GLN A 86 -18.53 16.19 -6.98
C GLN A 86 -17.95 15.67 -8.30
N ARG A 87 -16.62 15.74 -8.47
CA ARG A 87 -15.96 15.31 -9.71
C ARG A 87 -15.70 13.81 -9.76
N GLY A 88 -15.74 13.14 -8.62
CA GLY A 88 -15.43 11.73 -8.51
C GLY A 88 -13.95 11.42 -8.78
N ILE A 89 -13.04 12.36 -8.51
CA ILE A 89 -11.59 12.17 -8.64
C ILE A 89 -10.87 12.65 -7.38
N THR A 90 -9.83 11.93 -6.96
CA THR A 90 -8.92 12.35 -5.90
C THR A 90 -8.02 13.47 -6.44
N MET A 91 -7.96 14.61 -5.76
CA MET A 91 -7.16 15.78 -6.15
C MET A 91 -6.00 16.02 -5.18
N LYS A 92 -6.20 15.76 -3.88
CA LYS A 92 -5.19 15.90 -2.84
C LYS A 92 -4.84 14.55 -2.24
N SER A 93 -3.55 14.34 -2.01
CA SER A 93 -3.08 13.19 -1.23
C SER A 93 -3.53 13.31 0.23
N SER A 94 -4.09 12.22 0.77
CA SER A 94 -4.57 12.08 2.14
C SER A 94 -3.94 10.84 2.78
N SER A 95 -3.65 10.87 4.09
CA SER A 95 -3.03 9.75 4.81
C SER A 95 -3.95 9.19 5.90
N ILE A 96 -3.87 7.87 6.10
CA ILE A 96 -4.57 7.17 7.18
C ILE A 96 -3.71 6.03 7.72
N SER A 97 -3.71 5.83 9.04
CA SER A 97 -3.06 4.69 9.67
C SER A 97 -4.04 3.54 9.85
N LEU A 98 -3.68 2.37 9.35
CA LEU A 98 -4.42 1.12 9.44
C LEU A 98 -3.70 0.16 10.37
N PHE A 99 -4.46 -0.56 11.20
CA PHE A 99 -3.95 -1.59 12.08
C PHE A 99 -4.17 -2.96 11.44
N TYR A 100 -3.09 -3.70 11.23
CA TYR A 100 -3.15 -5.05 10.68
C TYR A 100 -2.51 -6.03 11.64
N ARG A 101 -3.13 -7.19 11.83
CA ARG A 101 -2.61 -8.24 12.71
C ARG A 101 -2.57 -9.55 11.97
N ASN A 102 -1.36 -10.07 11.80
CA ASN A 102 -1.15 -11.42 11.29
C ASN A 102 -1.17 -12.43 12.46
N GLU A 103 -0.97 -13.72 12.18
CA GLU A 103 -0.97 -14.80 13.20
C GLU A 103 0.07 -14.57 14.30
N HIS A 104 1.20 -13.94 13.98
CA HIS A 104 2.33 -13.73 14.89
C HIS A 104 2.48 -12.29 15.37
N ASP A 105 2.36 -11.32 14.45
CA ASP A 105 2.73 -9.92 14.69
C ASP A 105 1.59 -8.94 14.41
N SER A 106 1.75 -7.71 14.92
CA SER A 106 0.82 -6.60 14.69
C SER A 106 1.59 -5.45 14.03
N PHE A 107 1.03 -4.91 12.96
CA PHE A 107 1.63 -3.94 12.08
C PHE A 107 0.80 -2.65 12.04
N LEU A 108 1.50 -1.54 11.89
CA LEU A 108 0.90 -0.25 11.60
C LEU A 108 1.22 0.14 10.15
N ILE A 109 0.19 0.22 9.34
CA ILE A 109 0.32 0.53 7.91
C ILE A 109 -0.17 1.97 7.71
N ASN A 110 0.75 2.87 7.38
CA ASN A 110 0.43 4.23 6.99
C ASN A 110 0.14 4.24 5.49
N LEU A 111 -1.14 4.32 5.15
CA LEU A 111 -1.64 4.35 3.80
C LEU A 111 -1.78 5.79 3.33
N VAL A 112 -1.09 6.14 2.25
CA VAL A 112 -1.24 7.42 1.55
C VAL A 112 -2.06 7.19 0.30
N ASP A 113 -3.27 7.73 0.25
CA ASP A 113 -4.06 7.76 -0.96
C ASP A 113 -3.57 8.92 -1.84
N SER A 114 -3.14 8.62 -3.07
CA SER A 114 -2.52 9.59 -3.97
C SER A 114 -3.39 9.80 -5.22
N PRO A 115 -3.40 10.99 -5.84
CA PRO A 115 -4.26 11.24 -6.99
C PRO A 115 -3.79 10.45 -8.23
N GLY A 116 -4.75 9.93 -9.01
CA GLY A 116 -4.47 9.20 -10.25
C GLY A 116 -4.43 10.06 -11.51
N HIS A 117 -4.95 11.30 -11.45
CA HIS A 117 -5.03 12.18 -12.61
C HIS A 117 -3.70 12.88 -12.88
N VAL A 118 -3.33 13.04 -14.17
CA VAL A 118 -2.05 13.61 -14.61
C VAL A 118 -1.78 15.02 -14.10
N ASP A 119 -2.83 15.84 -14.01
CA ASP A 119 -2.74 17.22 -13.53
C ASP A 119 -2.27 17.33 -12.08
N PHE A 120 -2.42 16.26 -11.29
CA PHE A 120 -2.01 16.19 -9.89
C PHE A 120 -0.77 15.32 -9.70
N SER A 121 0.04 15.14 -10.74
CA SER A 121 1.30 14.39 -10.66
C SER A 121 2.27 14.93 -9.60
N GLY A 122 2.26 16.23 -9.30
CA GLY A 122 3.06 16.80 -8.21
C GLY A 122 2.67 16.26 -6.82
N GLU A 123 1.38 16.06 -6.58
CA GLU A 123 0.83 15.46 -5.36
C GLU A 123 1.16 13.97 -5.24
N LEU A 124 1.16 13.26 -6.38
CA LEU A 124 1.61 11.87 -6.48
C LEU A 124 3.11 11.74 -6.18
N CYS A 125 3.95 12.63 -6.72
CA CYS A 125 5.38 12.68 -6.42
C CYS A 125 5.63 12.93 -4.92
N ALA A 126 4.93 13.90 -4.32
CA ALA A 126 5.07 14.18 -2.89
C ALA A 126 4.70 12.96 -2.03
N ALA A 127 3.59 12.28 -2.34
CA ALA A 127 3.21 11.05 -1.67
C ALA A 127 4.25 9.93 -1.84
N ALA A 128 4.79 9.77 -3.05
CA ALA A 128 5.78 8.75 -3.37
C ALA A 128 7.08 8.93 -2.56
N VAL A 129 7.55 10.17 -2.36
CA VAL A 129 8.78 10.42 -1.59
C VAL A 129 8.61 10.05 -0.11
N LEU A 130 7.40 10.16 0.45
CA LEU A 130 7.12 9.81 1.86
C LEU A 130 7.00 8.30 2.12
N CYS A 131 6.75 7.50 1.09
CA CYS A 131 6.45 6.07 1.25
C CYS A 131 7.68 5.19 1.03
N ASP A 132 7.63 3.95 1.50
CA ASP A 132 8.71 2.97 1.32
C ASP A 132 8.35 1.91 0.25
N GLY A 133 7.06 1.78 -0.05
CA GLY A 133 6.59 1.03 -1.20
C GLY A 133 5.29 1.57 -1.77
N ALA A 134 4.82 0.94 -2.84
CA ALA A 134 3.68 1.39 -3.60
C ALA A 134 2.75 0.22 -3.94
N VAL A 135 1.44 0.39 -3.73
CA VAL A 135 0.42 -0.53 -4.24
C VAL A 135 -0.07 0.02 -5.56
N VAL A 136 0.28 -0.66 -6.65
CA VAL A 136 -0.12 -0.31 -8.02
C VAL A 136 -1.41 -1.04 -8.35
N VAL A 137 -2.47 -0.29 -8.60
CA VAL A 137 -3.78 -0.85 -8.95
C VAL A 137 -3.99 -0.78 -10.45
N ILE A 138 -4.34 -1.91 -11.07
CA ILE A 138 -4.59 -2.03 -12.51
C ILE A 138 -5.97 -2.63 -12.74
N ASP A 139 -6.81 -1.97 -13.53
CA ASP A 139 -8.06 -2.55 -14.02
C ASP A 139 -7.76 -3.67 -15.03
N VAL A 140 -8.26 -4.88 -14.80
CA VAL A 140 -8.05 -6.03 -15.70
C VAL A 140 -8.77 -5.87 -17.04
N ILE A 141 -9.77 -5.00 -17.15
CA ILE A 141 -10.46 -4.70 -18.40
C ILE A 141 -9.61 -3.80 -19.28
N GLU A 142 -9.12 -2.68 -18.75
CA GLU A 142 -8.30 -1.73 -19.50
C GLU A 142 -6.86 -2.22 -19.67
N GLY A 143 -6.31 -2.86 -18.64
CA GLY A 143 -4.91 -3.28 -18.59
C GLY A 143 -3.98 -2.14 -18.23
N VAL A 144 -2.74 -2.19 -18.73
CA VAL A 144 -1.72 -1.18 -18.40
C VAL A 144 -1.93 0.09 -19.22
N CYS A 145 -2.36 1.16 -18.54
CA CYS A 145 -2.54 2.48 -19.15
C CYS A 145 -1.25 3.32 -19.11
N PRO A 146 -1.16 4.43 -19.88
CA PRO A 146 0.00 5.32 -19.84
C PRO A 146 0.31 5.89 -18.46
N GLN A 147 -0.72 6.21 -17.67
CA GLN A 147 -0.54 6.70 -16.30
C GLN A 147 -0.04 5.59 -15.37
N THR A 148 -0.52 4.35 -15.52
CA THR A 148 0.02 3.19 -14.80
C THR A 148 1.53 3.05 -15.05
N SER A 149 1.95 3.20 -16.31
CA SER A 149 3.36 3.17 -16.68
C SER A 149 4.13 4.34 -16.07
N ALA A 150 3.56 5.55 -16.05
CA ALA A 150 4.16 6.71 -15.39
C ALA A 150 4.30 6.52 -13.88
N SER A 151 3.30 5.94 -13.22
CA SER A 151 3.33 5.62 -11.79
C SER A 151 4.38 4.55 -11.47
N LEU A 152 4.50 3.50 -12.28
CA LEU A 152 5.55 2.49 -12.14
C LEU A 152 6.95 3.12 -12.32
N ARG A 153 7.12 3.99 -13.32
CA ARG A 153 8.36 4.74 -13.52
C ARG A 153 8.70 5.64 -12.34
N LEU A 154 7.70 6.30 -11.76
CA LEU A 154 7.88 7.15 -10.58
C LEU A 154 8.24 6.31 -9.35
N ALA A 155 7.52 5.23 -9.08
CA ALA A 155 7.82 4.31 -7.98
C ALA A 155 9.26 3.80 -8.07
N TRP A 156 9.68 3.37 -9.26
CA TRP A 156 11.07 2.96 -9.51
C TRP A 156 12.05 4.12 -9.32
N LYS A 157 11.71 5.31 -9.81
CA LYS A 157 12.57 6.50 -9.69
C LYS A 157 12.79 6.91 -8.26
N GLU A 158 11.77 6.80 -7.43
CA GLU A 158 11.84 7.06 -6.00
C GLU A 158 12.40 5.85 -5.23
N GLY A 159 12.49 4.66 -5.84
CA GLY A 159 13.05 3.47 -5.21
C GLY A 159 12.08 2.81 -4.24
N LEU A 160 10.80 2.99 -4.51
CA LEU A 160 9.72 2.28 -3.84
C LEU A 160 9.68 0.84 -4.31
N LYS A 161 9.35 -0.08 -3.41
CA LYS A 161 9.02 -1.46 -3.80
C LYS A 161 7.56 -1.54 -4.25
N PRO A 162 7.27 -1.79 -5.54
CA PRO A 162 5.90 -1.89 -6.02
C PRO A 162 5.32 -3.27 -5.72
N CYS A 163 4.04 -3.30 -5.35
CA CYS A 163 3.17 -4.48 -5.34
C CYS A 163 2.01 -4.27 -6.31
N LEU A 164 1.49 -5.33 -6.90
CA LEU A 164 0.44 -5.24 -7.91
C LEU A 164 -0.91 -5.73 -7.38
N VAL A 165 -1.96 -4.95 -7.63
CA VAL A 165 -3.36 -5.35 -7.41
C VAL A 165 -4.08 -5.33 -8.75
N LEU A 166 -4.42 -6.51 -9.26
CA LEU A 166 -5.27 -6.69 -10.43
C LEU A 166 -6.74 -6.57 -10.00
N ASN A 167 -7.35 -5.42 -10.28
CA ASN A 167 -8.67 -5.04 -9.80
C ASN A 167 -9.74 -5.19 -10.89
N LYS A 168 -11.01 -5.17 -10.46
CA LYS A 168 -12.22 -5.27 -11.30
C LYS A 168 -12.39 -6.60 -12.04
N ILE A 169 -11.89 -7.69 -11.45
CA ILE A 169 -12.09 -9.05 -11.98
C ILE A 169 -13.57 -9.40 -12.09
N ASP A 170 -14.43 -8.81 -11.25
CA ASP A 170 -15.89 -8.97 -11.32
C ASP A 170 -16.47 -8.60 -12.70
N ARG A 171 -15.92 -7.57 -13.36
CA ARG A 171 -16.40 -7.11 -14.67
C ARG A 171 -16.19 -8.16 -15.77
N LEU A 172 -15.13 -8.97 -15.67
CA LEU A 172 -14.88 -10.07 -16.62
C LEU A 172 -16.05 -11.06 -16.64
N PHE A 173 -16.65 -11.33 -15.48
CA PHE A 173 -17.76 -12.28 -15.36
C PHE A 173 -19.12 -11.62 -15.54
N VAL A 174 -19.35 -10.44 -14.96
CA VAL A 174 -20.68 -9.80 -14.92
C VAL A 174 -20.97 -9.03 -16.21
N GLU A 175 -20.05 -8.18 -16.64
CA GLU A 175 -20.25 -7.29 -17.79
C GLU A 175 -19.88 -7.99 -19.10
N TYR A 176 -18.66 -8.54 -19.16
CA TYR A 176 -18.13 -9.16 -20.38
C TYR A 176 -18.53 -10.63 -20.55
N ARG A 177 -19.04 -11.28 -19.50
CA ARG A 177 -19.48 -12.68 -19.50
C ARG A 177 -18.45 -13.63 -20.12
N MET A 178 -17.17 -13.39 -19.84
CA MET A 178 -16.08 -14.20 -20.35
C MET A 178 -16.12 -15.61 -19.77
N SER A 179 -15.66 -16.60 -20.54
CA SER A 179 -15.41 -17.92 -19.98
C SER A 179 -14.25 -17.85 -18.97
N PRO A 180 -14.21 -18.74 -17.95
CA PRO A 180 -13.09 -18.77 -17.01
C PRO A 180 -11.71 -18.92 -17.67
N MET A 181 -11.65 -19.61 -18.82
CA MET A 181 -10.40 -19.73 -19.58
C MET A 181 -10.01 -18.41 -20.26
N ASP A 182 -10.97 -17.69 -20.84
CA ASP A 182 -10.69 -16.39 -21.48
C ASP A 182 -10.31 -15.34 -20.43
N ALA A 183 -10.99 -15.35 -19.28
CA ALA A 183 -10.64 -14.52 -18.13
C ALA A 183 -9.20 -14.79 -17.66
N TYR A 184 -8.77 -16.06 -17.59
CA TYR A 184 -7.39 -16.41 -17.26
C TYR A 184 -6.39 -15.84 -18.28
N ARG A 185 -6.64 -16.02 -19.59
CA ARG A 185 -5.78 -15.45 -20.63
C ARG A 185 -5.69 -13.93 -20.52
N ARG A 186 -6.80 -13.24 -20.20
CA ARG A 186 -6.80 -11.80 -19.98
C ARG A 186 -5.92 -11.40 -18.78
N LEU A 187 -6.04 -12.11 -17.65
CA LEU A 187 -5.20 -11.84 -16.47
C LEU A 187 -3.71 -12.04 -16.76
N VAL A 188 -3.35 -13.10 -17.47
CA VAL A 188 -1.97 -13.35 -17.92
C VAL A 188 -1.47 -12.20 -18.80
N GLN A 189 -2.26 -11.78 -19.80
CA GLN A 189 -1.89 -10.66 -20.67
C GLN A 189 -1.66 -9.35 -19.91
N VAL A 190 -2.51 -9.01 -18.94
CA VAL A 190 -2.35 -7.78 -18.13
C VAL A 190 -1.08 -7.86 -17.28
N LEU A 191 -0.79 -9.01 -16.69
CA LEU A 191 0.42 -9.23 -15.90
C LEU A 191 1.69 -9.13 -16.78
N GLU A 192 1.67 -9.75 -17.97
CA GLU A 192 2.77 -9.65 -18.95
C GLU A 192 3.01 -8.20 -19.38
N GLN A 193 1.95 -7.43 -19.64
CA GLN A 193 2.06 -6.00 -19.94
C GLN A 193 2.70 -5.22 -18.79
N ALA A 194 2.32 -5.49 -17.54
CA ALA A 194 2.91 -4.82 -16.38
C ALA A 194 4.40 -5.17 -16.22
N ASN A 195 4.74 -6.44 -16.44
CA ASN A 195 6.12 -6.92 -16.40
C ASN A 195 6.97 -6.41 -17.57
N ALA A 196 6.38 -6.14 -18.73
CA ALA A 196 7.08 -5.49 -19.84
C ALA A 196 7.54 -4.07 -19.47
N VAL A 197 6.67 -3.30 -18.80
CA VAL A 197 7.02 -1.96 -18.29
C VAL A 197 8.07 -2.05 -17.19
N ALA A 198 7.95 -3.02 -16.27
CA ALA A 198 8.95 -3.25 -15.24
C ALA A 198 10.32 -3.64 -15.85
N GLY A 199 10.33 -4.49 -16.88
CA GLY A 199 11.53 -4.89 -17.60
C GLY A 199 12.22 -3.73 -18.32
N GLU A 200 11.47 -2.83 -18.95
CA GLU A 200 12.01 -1.60 -19.57
C GLU A 200 12.76 -0.74 -18.54
N LEU A 201 12.20 -0.62 -17.33
CA LEU A 201 12.79 0.13 -16.22
C LEU A 201 14.07 -0.50 -15.68
N PHE A 202 14.12 -1.83 -15.65
CA PHE A 202 15.32 -2.58 -15.27
C PHE A 202 16.48 -2.29 -16.22
N VAL A 203 16.24 -2.49 -17.52
CA VAL A 203 17.25 -2.32 -18.56
C VAL A 203 17.77 -0.88 -18.54
N SER A 204 16.87 0.09 -18.40
CA SER A 204 17.24 1.50 -18.25
C SER A 204 18.18 1.74 -17.06
N ARG A 205 17.93 1.11 -15.90
CA ARG A 205 18.80 1.23 -14.72
C ARG A 205 20.19 0.64 -14.95
N GLU A 206 20.27 -0.54 -15.56
CA GLU A 206 21.57 -1.19 -15.80
C GLU A 206 22.41 -0.38 -16.78
N ILE A 207 21.79 0.17 -17.84
CA ILE A 207 22.46 1.09 -18.78
C ILE A 207 22.91 2.37 -18.06
N GLU A 208 22.04 3.01 -17.28
CA GLU A 208 22.38 4.24 -16.52
C GLU A 208 23.52 4.00 -15.52
N LYS A 209 23.50 2.85 -14.82
CA LYS A 209 24.59 2.45 -13.90
C LYS A 209 25.89 2.25 -14.67
N GLU A 210 25.87 1.56 -15.81
CA GLU A 210 27.07 1.37 -16.64
C GLU A 210 27.61 2.70 -17.18
N ASP A 211 26.75 3.60 -17.65
CA ASP A 211 27.13 4.94 -18.11
C ASP A 211 27.71 5.79 -16.97
N PHE A 212 27.11 5.74 -15.80
CA PHE A 212 27.64 6.43 -14.62
C PHE A 212 28.99 5.86 -14.17
N LEU A 213 29.10 4.53 -14.10
CA LEU A 213 30.35 3.84 -13.76
C LEU A 213 31.43 4.10 -14.83
N SER A 214 31.07 4.20 -16.11
CA SER A 214 32.02 4.51 -17.18
C SER A 214 32.53 5.95 -17.09
N ARG A 215 31.67 6.91 -16.70
CA ARG A 215 32.08 8.28 -16.37
C ARG A 215 33.00 8.34 -15.15
N ARG A 216 32.72 7.54 -14.11
CA ARG A 216 33.53 7.47 -12.87
C ARG A 216 34.83 6.68 -13.04
N ARG A 217 34.88 5.70 -13.96
CA ARG A 217 36.10 4.98 -14.36
C ARG A 217 37.14 5.91 -15.01
N ARG A 218 36.75 7.11 -15.44
CA ARG A 218 37.69 8.16 -15.89
C ARG A 218 38.33 8.95 -14.73
N SER A 219 37.93 8.75 -13.48
CA SER A 219 38.37 9.61 -12.36
C SER A 219 38.93 8.93 -11.10
N MET A 220 39.04 7.59 -10.95
CA MET A 220 39.97 6.92 -10.00
C MET A 220 39.84 5.38 -9.98
N SER A 221 40.84 4.74 -9.36
CA SER A 221 41.19 3.30 -9.35
C SER A 221 40.10 2.31 -8.91
N ARG A 222 40.22 1.10 -9.48
CA ARG A 222 39.35 -0.08 -9.37
C ARG A 222 39.50 -0.78 -8.01
N SER A 223 38.53 -0.61 -7.12
CA SER A 223 38.20 -1.66 -6.15
C SER A 223 36.80 -1.43 -5.58
N SER A 224 35.92 -2.42 -5.79
CA SER A 224 34.58 -2.64 -5.18
C SER A 224 33.44 -2.74 -6.20
N LEU A 225 33.53 -3.68 -7.14
CA LEU A 225 32.36 -4.22 -7.82
C LEU A 225 31.84 -5.40 -6.98
N ARG A 226 31.00 -5.10 -5.98
CA ARG A 226 30.18 -6.12 -5.34
C ARG A 226 28.92 -6.29 -6.18
N LYS A 227 28.78 -7.49 -6.77
CA LYS A 227 27.51 -8.01 -7.28
C LYS A 227 26.54 -8.12 -6.09
N SER A 228 25.43 -7.40 -6.15
CA SER A 228 24.25 -7.65 -5.31
C SER A 228 23.25 -8.43 -6.16
N GLU A 229 23.45 -9.74 -6.27
CA GLU A 229 22.58 -10.67 -7.03
C GLU A 229 21.20 -10.88 -6.38
N SER A 230 20.89 -10.21 -5.27
CA SER A 230 19.65 -10.43 -4.48
C SER A 230 18.58 -9.34 -4.65
N GLY A 231 18.84 -8.29 -5.44
CA GLY A 231 17.90 -7.16 -5.61
C GLY A 231 17.00 -7.25 -6.85
N ASP A 232 17.27 -8.19 -7.75
CA ASP A 232 16.71 -8.20 -9.11
C ASP A 232 15.34 -8.90 -9.19
N GLU A 233 15.04 -9.81 -8.26
CA GLU A 233 13.71 -10.47 -8.15
C GLU A 233 12.61 -9.53 -7.64
N MET A 234 12.97 -8.41 -7.01
CA MET A 234 12.00 -7.49 -6.40
C MET A 234 11.29 -6.57 -7.41
N LEU A 235 11.63 -6.65 -8.69
CA LEU A 235 11.08 -5.76 -9.72
C LEU A 235 9.90 -6.37 -10.49
N TYR A 236 9.92 -7.69 -10.70
CA TYR A 236 8.88 -8.34 -11.50
C TYR A 236 7.67 -8.71 -10.64
N PHE A 237 6.49 -8.56 -11.22
CA PHE A 237 5.23 -9.01 -10.64
C PHE A 237 5.06 -10.50 -10.92
N ILE A 238 5.24 -11.32 -9.88
CA ILE A 238 5.21 -12.76 -9.94
C ILE A 238 4.17 -13.23 -8.90
N PRO A 239 3.00 -13.73 -9.32
CA PRO A 239 1.96 -14.16 -8.39
C PRO A 239 2.42 -15.17 -7.34
N GLU A 240 3.41 -16.00 -7.67
CA GLU A 240 4.01 -17.01 -6.78
C GLU A 240 4.81 -16.40 -5.63
N THR A 241 5.46 -15.24 -5.82
CA THR A 241 6.20 -14.56 -4.75
C THR A 241 5.28 -13.81 -3.78
N GLY A 242 3.98 -13.76 -4.07
CA GLY A 242 2.98 -13.09 -3.24
C GLY A 242 2.88 -11.59 -3.45
N ASN A 243 3.58 -11.02 -4.43
CA ASN A 243 3.55 -9.58 -4.75
C ASN A 243 2.41 -9.16 -5.71
N VAL A 244 1.52 -10.09 -6.05
CA VAL A 244 0.32 -9.85 -6.86
C VAL A 244 -0.94 -10.30 -6.11
N VAL A 245 -1.92 -9.40 -6.02
CA VAL A 245 -3.26 -9.69 -5.51
C VAL A 245 -4.26 -9.63 -6.67
N PHE A 246 -5.14 -10.64 -6.74
CA PHE A 246 -6.30 -10.67 -7.63
C PHE A 246 -7.51 -10.20 -6.84
N ALA A 247 -8.21 -9.15 -7.31
CA ALA A 247 -9.24 -8.49 -6.52
C ALA A 247 -10.44 -7.97 -7.31
N SER A 248 -11.53 -7.78 -6.57
CA SER A 248 -12.59 -6.83 -6.89
C SER A 248 -12.81 -5.96 -5.66
N ALA A 249 -12.35 -4.72 -5.72
CA ALA A 249 -12.57 -3.73 -4.65
C ALA A 249 -14.06 -3.41 -4.47
N LEU A 250 -14.83 -3.40 -5.57
CA LEU A 250 -16.26 -3.11 -5.52
C LEU A 250 -17.04 -4.20 -4.77
N ASP A 251 -16.68 -5.48 -4.95
CA ASP A 251 -17.31 -6.59 -4.26
C ASP A 251 -16.56 -7.00 -2.97
N ASN A 252 -15.57 -6.21 -2.56
CA ASN A 252 -14.78 -6.35 -1.34
C ASN A 252 -14.15 -7.73 -1.15
N TRP A 253 -13.59 -8.28 -2.23
CA TRP A 253 -12.81 -9.52 -2.16
C TRP A 253 -11.49 -9.44 -2.89
N GLY A 254 -10.52 -10.19 -2.40
CA GLY A 254 -9.20 -10.34 -3.00
C GLY A 254 -8.48 -11.55 -2.45
N PHE A 255 -7.48 -12.01 -3.19
CA PHE A 255 -6.67 -13.15 -2.79
C PHE A 255 -5.27 -13.13 -3.40
N ARG A 256 -4.35 -13.85 -2.77
CA ARG A 256 -3.02 -14.17 -3.29
C ARG A 256 -2.92 -15.67 -3.55
N LEU A 257 -1.99 -16.06 -4.42
CA LEU A 257 -1.75 -17.48 -4.67
C LEU A 257 -1.16 -18.18 -3.45
N VAL A 258 -0.32 -17.49 -2.68
CA VAL A 258 0.27 -18.02 -1.43
C VAL A 258 -0.82 -18.46 -0.45
N ASP A 259 -1.84 -17.63 -0.24
CA ASP A 259 -2.95 -17.94 0.67
C ASP A 259 -3.76 -19.15 0.17
N PHE A 260 -3.97 -19.25 -1.14
CA PHE A 260 -4.64 -20.39 -1.78
C PHE A 260 -3.80 -21.68 -1.73
N ALA A 261 -2.49 -21.59 -1.94
CA ALA A 261 -1.58 -22.73 -1.87
C ALA A 261 -1.59 -23.33 -0.46
N ARG A 262 -1.44 -22.48 0.57
CA ARG A 262 -1.50 -22.88 1.99
C ARG A 262 -2.82 -23.54 2.35
N PHE A 263 -3.93 -23.02 1.82
CA PHE A 263 -5.26 -23.59 2.03
C PHE A 263 -5.41 -24.99 1.40
N TRP A 264 -5.03 -25.12 0.13
CA TRP A 264 -5.22 -26.36 -0.63
C TRP A 264 -4.19 -27.43 -0.32
N SER A 265 -2.97 -27.06 0.08
CA SER A 265 -1.92 -27.97 0.54
C SER A 265 -2.42 -28.83 1.71
N LYS A 266 -2.99 -28.20 2.75
CA LYS A 266 -3.57 -28.89 3.91
C LYS A 266 -4.66 -29.88 3.54
N ARG A 267 -5.39 -29.62 2.45
CA ARG A 267 -6.56 -30.39 2.04
C ARG A 267 -6.24 -31.51 1.04
N LEU A 268 -5.33 -31.26 0.12
CA LEU A 268 -4.86 -32.23 -0.87
C LEU A 268 -3.74 -33.11 -0.31
N HIS A 269 -3.18 -32.74 0.86
CA HIS A 269 -1.98 -33.35 1.44
C HIS A 269 -0.79 -33.31 0.47
N THR A 270 -0.70 -32.22 -0.29
CA THR A 270 0.39 -31.92 -1.24
C THR A 270 1.28 -30.84 -0.63
N ASP A 271 2.56 -30.85 -1.00
CA ASP A 271 3.50 -29.81 -0.63
C ASP A 271 3.02 -28.40 -1.07
N GLU A 272 3.21 -27.41 -0.18
CA GLU A 272 2.73 -26.03 -0.40
C GLU A 272 3.51 -25.33 -1.51
N GLU A 273 4.83 -25.50 -1.57
CA GLU A 273 5.69 -24.86 -2.57
C GLU A 273 5.41 -25.41 -3.97
N LEU A 274 5.32 -26.74 -4.10
CA LEU A 274 4.96 -27.38 -5.37
C LEU A 274 3.58 -26.93 -5.87
N LEU A 275 2.62 -26.76 -4.96
CA LEU A 275 1.29 -26.29 -5.33
C LEU A 275 1.31 -24.81 -5.73
N LEU A 276 2.04 -23.97 -5.01
CA LEU A 276 2.19 -22.55 -5.31
C LEU A 276 2.74 -22.31 -6.72
N GLN A 277 3.82 -23.01 -7.08
CA GLN A 277 4.41 -22.96 -8.42
C GLN A 277 3.47 -23.49 -9.51
N ALA A 278 2.59 -24.43 -9.17
CA ALA A 278 1.64 -25.01 -10.12
C ALA A 278 0.30 -24.24 -10.23
N LEU A 279 -0.01 -23.37 -9.27
CA LEU A 279 -1.28 -22.63 -9.27
C LEU A 279 -1.31 -21.57 -10.38
N TRP A 280 -0.16 -21.11 -10.85
CA TRP A 280 -0.04 -20.17 -11.96
C TRP A 280 0.70 -20.83 -13.13
N GLY A 281 0.22 -20.62 -14.35
CA GLY A 281 0.81 -21.17 -15.57
C GLY A 281 0.10 -22.43 -16.08
N ASP A 282 0.74 -23.14 -17.02
CA ASP A 282 0.14 -24.25 -17.78
C ASP A 282 0.22 -25.60 -17.05
N TYR A 283 -0.23 -25.63 -15.80
CA TYR A 283 -0.26 -26.83 -14.96
C TYR A 283 -1.68 -27.38 -14.81
N TYR A 284 -1.80 -28.70 -14.64
CA TYR A 284 -3.07 -29.37 -14.30
C TYR A 284 -2.82 -30.51 -13.30
N ILE A 285 -3.85 -30.92 -12.57
CA ILE A 285 -3.77 -32.09 -11.68
C ILE A 285 -3.95 -33.37 -12.52
N ASP A 286 -2.95 -34.25 -12.50
CA ASP A 286 -3.11 -35.56 -13.12
C ASP A 286 -4.06 -36.46 -12.31
N SER A 287 -4.94 -37.16 -13.02
CA SER A 287 -5.99 -37.96 -12.39
C SER A 287 -5.44 -39.21 -11.70
N LYS A 288 -4.29 -39.71 -12.15
CA LYS A 288 -3.60 -40.89 -11.60
C LYS A 288 -2.72 -40.54 -10.41
N THR A 289 -1.81 -39.58 -10.57
CA THR A 289 -0.84 -39.23 -9.51
C THR A 289 -1.40 -38.25 -8.48
N LYS A 290 -2.50 -37.53 -8.79
CA LYS A 290 -3.05 -36.43 -7.97
C LYS A 290 -2.07 -35.28 -7.73
N LEU A 291 -0.99 -35.22 -8.49
CA LEU A 291 0.02 -34.17 -8.42
C LEU A 291 -0.15 -33.18 -9.58
N PRO A 292 0.30 -31.93 -9.40
CA PRO A 292 0.38 -30.97 -10.50
C PRO A 292 1.42 -31.41 -11.52
N VAL A 293 1.08 -31.33 -12.81
CA VAL A 293 1.95 -31.65 -13.95
C VAL A 293 1.80 -30.56 -15.00
N PHE A 294 2.92 -30.18 -15.63
CA PHE A 294 2.96 -29.21 -16.72
C PHE A 294 2.35 -29.77 -18.03
N GLY A 295 1.88 -28.88 -18.91
CA GLY A 295 1.35 -29.22 -20.23
C GLY A 295 -0.16 -29.44 -20.20
N ALA A 296 -0.91 -28.54 -19.57
CA ALA A 296 -2.37 -28.56 -19.60
C ALA A 296 -2.88 -28.29 -21.01
N SER A 297 -2.33 -27.28 -21.67
CA SER A 297 -2.72 -26.86 -23.03
C SER A 297 -2.48 -27.97 -24.06
N ASP A 298 -1.31 -28.62 -24.02
CA ASP A 298 -0.95 -29.72 -24.92
C ASP A 298 -1.91 -30.92 -24.81
N LYS A 299 -2.48 -31.13 -23.62
CA LYS A 299 -3.42 -32.22 -23.33
C LYS A 299 -4.88 -31.80 -23.43
N GLY A 300 -5.17 -30.58 -23.90
CA GLY A 300 -6.53 -30.03 -23.98
C GLY A 300 -7.20 -29.88 -22.61
N LYS A 301 -6.42 -29.77 -21.53
CA LYS A 301 -6.91 -29.58 -20.16
C LYS A 301 -6.83 -28.11 -19.79
N SER A 302 -7.71 -27.68 -18.88
CA SER A 302 -7.68 -26.32 -18.35
C SER A 302 -6.58 -26.16 -17.29
N PRO A 303 -5.91 -24.99 -17.23
CA PRO A 303 -4.95 -24.66 -16.18
C PRO A 303 -5.53 -24.77 -14.78
N LEU A 304 -4.66 -25.02 -13.80
CA LEU A 304 -5.05 -25.24 -12.41
C LEU A 304 -5.75 -24.02 -11.80
N PHE A 305 -5.25 -22.82 -12.11
CA PHE A 305 -5.89 -21.55 -11.75
C PHE A 305 -7.36 -21.49 -12.18
N VAL A 306 -7.64 -21.89 -13.42
CA VAL A 306 -9.01 -21.89 -13.96
C VAL A 306 -9.88 -22.86 -13.21
N VAL A 307 -9.38 -24.09 -13.02
CA VAL A 307 -10.15 -25.19 -12.41
C VAL A 307 -10.46 -24.91 -10.93
N MET A 308 -9.48 -24.40 -10.19
CA MET A 308 -9.58 -24.26 -8.73
C MET A 308 -10.09 -22.89 -8.28
N ILE A 309 -9.90 -21.84 -9.08
CA ILE A 309 -10.21 -20.46 -8.67
C ILE A 309 -11.29 -19.86 -9.57
N LEU A 310 -11.02 -19.64 -10.85
CA LEU A 310 -11.93 -18.88 -11.73
C LEU A 310 -13.27 -19.57 -11.97
N ASN A 311 -13.31 -20.91 -12.05
CA ASN A 311 -14.57 -21.65 -12.16
C ASN A 311 -15.48 -21.42 -10.94
N ASN A 312 -14.91 -21.35 -9.74
CA ASN A 312 -15.67 -21.12 -8.52
C ASN A 312 -16.18 -19.66 -8.46
N LEU A 313 -15.32 -18.70 -8.81
CA LEU A 313 -15.73 -17.29 -8.92
C LEU A 313 -16.85 -17.10 -9.93
N SER A 314 -16.68 -17.64 -11.14
CA SER A 314 -17.70 -17.58 -12.20
C SER A 314 -19.02 -18.20 -11.76
N ALA A 315 -19.00 -19.37 -11.10
CA ALA A 315 -20.21 -20.01 -10.58
C ALA A 315 -20.93 -19.19 -9.50
N ILE A 316 -20.18 -18.49 -8.64
CA ILE A 316 -20.74 -17.58 -7.63
C ILE A 316 -21.42 -16.38 -8.30
N TYR A 317 -20.73 -15.71 -9.23
CA TYR A 317 -21.29 -14.58 -9.96
C TYR A 317 -22.51 -14.98 -10.80
N ASP A 318 -22.46 -16.14 -11.46
CA ASP A 318 -23.60 -16.68 -12.20
C ASP A 318 -24.80 -16.91 -11.27
N SER A 319 -24.59 -17.53 -10.11
CA SER A 319 -25.69 -17.89 -9.21
C SER A 319 -26.27 -16.71 -8.41
N MET A 320 -25.48 -15.67 -8.14
CA MET A 320 -25.89 -14.55 -7.27
C MET A 320 -26.29 -13.27 -8.04
N ILE A 321 -25.74 -13.05 -9.23
CA ILE A 321 -25.94 -11.82 -10.01
C ILE A 321 -26.65 -12.09 -11.34
N ILE A 322 -26.18 -13.07 -12.12
CA ILE A 322 -26.66 -13.28 -13.50
C ILE A 322 -27.96 -14.08 -13.54
N ASN A 323 -27.92 -15.30 -12.99
CA ASN A 323 -29.00 -16.28 -12.96
C ASN A 323 -29.36 -16.59 -11.50
N VAL A 324 -30.14 -15.68 -10.89
CA VAL A 324 -30.46 -15.74 -9.46
C VAL A 324 -31.39 -16.91 -9.14
N GLU A 325 -30.80 -18.05 -8.78
CA GLU A 325 -31.50 -19.25 -8.32
C GLU A 325 -31.20 -19.54 -6.85
N LYS A 326 -32.20 -19.39 -5.97
CA LYS A 326 -32.05 -19.58 -4.52
C LYS A 326 -31.44 -20.93 -4.14
N GLY A 327 -31.83 -22.01 -4.82
CA GLY A 327 -31.33 -23.36 -4.54
C GLY A 327 -29.86 -23.60 -4.92
N ARG A 328 -29.28 -22.81 -5.84
CA ARG A 328 -27.84 -22.89 -6.16
C ARG A 328 -26.99 -22.16 -5.13
N ILE A 329 -27.50 -21.04 -4.60
CA ILE A 329 -26.83 -20.26 -3.54
C ILE A 329 -26.59 -21.12 -2.30
N GLU A 330 -27.59 -21.86 -1.83
CA GLU A 330 -27.45 -22.74 -0.66
C GLU A 330 -26.42 -23.85 -0.90
N LYS A 331 -26.37 -24.43 -2.12
CA LYS A 331 -25.36 -25.42 -2.48
C LYS A 331 -23.95 -24.84 -2.48
N ILE A 332 -23.78 -23.61 -2.95
CA ILE A 332 -22.51 -22.89 -2.93
C ILE A 332 -22.09 -22.53 -1.51
N LEU A 333 -23.00 -22.03 -0.68
CA LEU A 333 -22.70 -21.74 0.73
C LEU A 333 -22.28 -23.00 1.49
N ASN A 334 -22.97 -24.11 1.25
CA ASN A 334 -22.62 -25.42 1.81
C ASN A 334 -21.30 -25.97 1.25
N SER A 335 -21.02 -25.74 -0.04
CA SER A 335 -19.75 -26.15 -0.63
C SER A 335 -18.62 -25.35 -0.03
N LEU A 336 -18.77 -24.03 0.16
CA LEU A 336 -17.84 -23.09 0.81
C LEU A 336 -17.80 -23.22 2.35
N GLN A 337 -18.71 -23.99 2.94
CA GLN A 337 -18.94 -24.12 4.38
C GLN A 337 -19.04 -22.76 5.08
N LEU A 338 -19.63 -21.77 4.42
CA LEU A 338 -19.80 -20.43 4.98
C LEU A 338 -21.14 -20.35 5.70
N ASP A 339 -21.12 -20.11 7.01
CA ASP A 339 -22.32 -19.82 7.78
C ASP A 339 -22.66 -18.32 7.69
N VAL A 340 -23.44 -17.96 6.67
CA VAL A 340 -23.75 -16.56 6.32
C VAL A 340 -25.26 -16.28 6.37
N MET A 341 -26.07 -17.27 6.72
CA MET A 341 -27.53 -17.20 6.68
C MET A 341 -28.09 -16.37 7.86
N SER A 342 -27.79 -15.07 7.87
CA SER A 342 -28.31 -14.10 8.82
C SER A 342 -29.59 -13.44 8.31
N LYS A 343 -30.41 -12.87 9.20
CA LYS A 343 -31.60 -12.06 8.80
C LYS A 343 -31.25 -10.88 7.90
N GLU A 344 -30.01 -10.38 7.99
CA GLU A 344 -29.49 -9.30 7.16
C GLU A 344 -29.22 -9.78 5.72
N PHE A 345 -28.66 -10.98 5.58
CA PHE A 345 -28.40 -11.59 4.27
C PHE A 345 -29.69 -11.75 3.44
N THR A 346 -30.80 -12.17 4.05
CA THR A 346 -32.07 -12.39 3.31
C THR A 346 -32.73 -11.10 2.84
N LYS A 347 -32.47 -9.96 3.49
CA LYS A 347 -33.10 -8.67 3.18
C LYS A 347 -32.28 -7.79 2.23
N SER A 348 -31.00 -8.13 2.05
CA SER A 348 -30.07 -7.37 1.22
C SER A 348 -30.22 -7.65 -0.28
N ASP A 349 -29.86 -6.66 -1.09
CA ASP A 349 -29.82 -6.76 -2.55
C ASP A 349 -28.87 -7.85 -3.04
N SER A 350 -29.00 -8.30 -4.30
CA SER A 350 -28.14 -9.35 -4.89
C SER A 350 -26.65 -9.05 -4.74
N ARG A 351 -26.23 -7.80 -5.01
CA ARG A 351 -24.83 -7.38 -4.91
C ARG A 351 -24.35 -7.25 -3.46
N GLN A 352 -25.20 -6.80 -2.54
CA GLN A 352 -24.86 -6.77 -1.11
C GLN A 352 -24.71 -8.18 -0.54
N ARG A 353 -25.58 -9.12 -0.93
CA ARG A 353 -25.44 -10.54 -0.56
C ARG A 353 -24.13 -11.11 -1.07
N LEU A 354 -23.77 -10.83 -2.32
CA LEU A 354 -22.48 -11.21 -2.90
C LEU A 354 -21.32 -10.65 -2.06
N GLN A 355 -21.32 -9.35 -1.75
CA GLN A 355 -20.29 -8.72 -0.92
C GLN A 355 -20.13 -9.39 0.45
N ILE A 356 -21.24 -9.74 1.12
CA ILE A 356 -21.18 -10.42 2.42
C ILE A 356 -20.53 -11.81 2.27
N VAL A 357 -20.92 -12.59 1.25
CA VAL A 357 -20.34 -13.92 1.01
C VAL A 357 -18.86 -13.80 0.65
N MET A 358 -18.53 -12.94 -0.30
CA MET A 358 -17.19 -12.81 -0.86
C MET A 358 -16.21 -12.21 0.15
N SER A 359 -16.60 -11.20 0.92
CA SER A 359 -15.75 -10.65 1.99
C SER A 359 -15.50 -11.64 3.13
N ARG A 360 -16.37 -12.62 3.32
CA ARG A 360 -16.15 -13.71 4.29
C ARG A 360 -15.26 -14.82 3.74
N TRP A 361 -15.38 -15.10 2.44
CA TRP A 361 -14.61 -16.14 1.79
C TRP A 361 -13.17 -15.71 1.47
N LEU A 362 -13.02 -14.54 0.85
CA LEU A 362 -11.77 -13.99 0.32
C LEU A 362 -11.65 -12.51 0.74
N PRO A 363 -11.37 -12.20 2.01
CA PRO A 363 -11.30 -10.83 2.49
C PRO A 363 -10.21 -10.04 1.75
N LEU A 364 -10.61 -8.97 1.05
CA LEU A 364 -9.70 -8.12 0.28
C LEU A 364 -8.61 -7.49 1.14
N ALA A 365 -9.00 -6.91 2.27
CA ALA A 365 -8.06 -6.21 3.14
C ALA A 365 -7.01 -7.14 3.74
N GLU A 366 -7.37 -8.38 4.07
CA GLU A 366 -6.42 -9.37 4.57
C GLU A 366 -5.32 -9.62 3.52
N SER A 367 -5.72 -9.88 2.28
CA SER A 367 -4.80 -10.19 1.19
C SER A 367 -3.86 -9.03 0.86
N VAL A 368 -4.39 -7.80 0.82
CA VAL A 368 -3.59 -6.61 0.47
C VAL A 368 -2.68 -6.19 1.62
N LEU A 369 -3.16 -6.19 2.86
CA LEU A 369 -2.35 -5.79 4.02
C LEU A 369 -1.29 -6.85 4.34
N ALA A 370 -1.60 -8.14 4.19
CA ALA A 370 -0.61 -9.22 4.28
C ALA A 370 0.50 -9.06 3.24
N MET A 371 0.13 -8.83 1.96
CA MET A 371 1.10 -8.52 0.90
C MET A 371 2.00 -7.34 1.28
N VAL A 372 1.41 -6.27 1.81
CA VAL A 372 2.16 -5.08 2.20
C VAL A 372 3.16 -5.40 3.31
N CYS A 373 2.75 -6.14 4.34
CA CYS A 373 3.62 -6.49 5.46
C CYS A 373 4.77 -7.44 5.07
N GLU A 374 4.49 -8.41 4.19
CA GLU A 374 5.45 -9.43 3.75
C GLU A 374 6.43 -8.90 2.69
N TRP A 375 5.96 -8.04 1.77
CA TRP A 375 6.77 -7.58 0.63
C TRP A 375 7.46 -6.23 0.86
N LEU A 376 6.83 -5.28 1.56
CA LEU A 376 7.44 -3.95 1.76
C LEU A 376 8.45 -3.98 2.91
N PRO A 377 9.57 -3.24 2.78
CA PRO A 377 10.56 -3.13 3.83
C PRO A 377 10.00 -2.31 5.01
N SER A 378 10.56 -2.55 6.19
CA SER A 378 10.34 -1.63 7.31
C SER A 378 11.16 -0.35 7.10
N PRO A 379 10.76 0.80 7.70
CA PRO A 379 11.57 2.01 7.74
C PRO A 379 12.99 1.81 8.30
N LYS A 380 13.20 0.76 9.10
CA LYS A 380 14.51 0.40 9.64
C LYS A 380 15.40 -0.28 8.60
N ASP A 381 14.80 -1.00 7.65
CA ASP A 381 15.48 -1.80 6.64
C ASP A 381 15.60 -1.07 5.29
N LEU A 382 15.63 0.27 5.32
CA LEU A 382 15.78 1.07 4.10
C LEU A 382 17.16 0.91 3.48
N ASP A 383 17.17 0.73 2.17
CA ASP A 383 18.40 0.64 1.39
C ASP A 383 19.17 1.97 1.44
N ASN A 384 20.51 1.90 1.43
CA ASN A 384 21.34 3.10 1.42
C ASN A 384 20.99 4.02 0.24
N ASP A 385 20.66 3.46 -0.93
CA ASP A 385 20.25 4.21 -2.12
C ASP A 385 18.99 5.04 -1.86
N ARG A 386 18.04 4.50 -1.06
CA ARG A 386 16.81 5.21 -0.69
C ARG A 386 17.10 6.33 0.30
N ILE A 387 17.95 6.07 1.30
CA ILE A 387 18.37 7.08 2.29
C ILE A 387 19.08 8.25 1.59
N GLU A 388 20.02 7.96 0.69
CA GLU A 388 20.73 8.99 -0.06
C GLU A 388 19.79 9.82 -0.93
N ARG A 389 18.79 9.18 -1.55
CA ARG A 389 17.77 9.87 -2.34
C ARG A 389 16.93 10.83 -1.51
N ILE A 390 16.48 10.41 -0.32
CA ILE A 390 15.72 11.27 0.59
C ILE A 390 16.57 12.46 1.06
N MET A 391 17.84 12.22 1.42
CA MET A 391 18.72 13.26 1.96
C MET A 391 19.23 14.25 0.91
N CYS A 392 19.54 13.78 -0.29
CA CYS A 392 20.18 14.61 -1.33
C CYS A 392 19.18 15.17 -2.34
N GLY A 393 17.97 14.60 -2.45
CA GLY A 393 16.93 14.99 -3.41
C GLY A 393 17.23 14.65 -4.87
N ASP A 394 18.51 14.46 -5.24
CA ASP A 394 18.95 14.05 -6.57
C ASP A 394 19.39 12.58 -6.59
N ARG A 395 18.99 11.85 -7.64
CA ARG A 395 19.27 10.41 -7.84
C ARG A 395 20.77 10.11 -7.94
N PHE A 396 21.57 11.08 -8.38
CA PHE A 396 23.02 10.92 -8.57
C PHE A 396 23.86 11.62 -7.49
N ALA A 397 23.22 12.33 -6.55
CA ALA A 397 23.91 12.95 -5.45
C ALA A 397 24.12 11.93 -4.33
N HIS A 398 25.39 11.72 -3.97
CA HIS A 398 25.75 10.94 -2.80
C HIS A 398 25.84 11.85 -1.57
N CYS A 399 25.62 11.28 -0.38
CA CYS A 399 25.86 11.99 0.87
C CYS A 399 27.32 12.50 1.02
N ASP A 400 28.25 12.01 0.19
CA ASP A 400 29.61 12.52 0.09
C ASP A 400 29.68 13.97 -0.40
N CYS A 401 28.68 14.41 -1.18
CA CYS A 401 28.54 15.79 -1.65
C CYS A 401 27.95 16.72 -0.58
N LEU A 402 27.34 16.17 0.47
CA LEU A 402 26.74 16.95 1.56
C LEU A 402 27.81 17.45 2.53
N GLU A 403 27.50 18.55 3.24
CA GLU A 403 28.34 19.06 4.33
C GLU A 403 28.62 17.97 5.39
N PRO A 404 29.79 18.00 6.07
CA PRO A 404 30.17 16.96 7.03
C PRO A 404 29.11 16.67 8.11
N LYS A 405 28.41 17.69 8.59
CA LYS A 405 27.32 17.54 9.56
C LYS A 405 26.14 16.75 8.97
N ALA A 406 25.72 17.10 7.76
CA ALA A 406 24.65 16.40 7.05
C ALA A 406 25.04 14.96 6.69
N ARG A 407 26.30 14.72 6.33
CA ARG A 407 26.82 13.37 6.06
C ARG A 407 26.77 12.47 7.30
N ALA A 408 27.06 13.01 8.48
CA ALA A 408 26.97 12.26 9.74
C ALA A 408 25.53 11.82 10.06
N MET A 409 24.52 12.57 9.61
CA MET A 409 23.10 12.20 9.80
C MET A 409 22.71 10.91 9.07
N LYS A 410 23.42 10.51 8.00
CA LYS A 410 23.13 9.26 7.27
C LYS A 410 23.19 8.03 8.18
N ALA A 411 24.17 7.98 9.08
CA ALA A 411 24.32 6.87 10.02
C ALA A 411 23.15 6.83 11.02
N LEU A 412 22.69 7.99 11.49
CA LEU A 412 21.55 8.12 12.40
C LEU A 412 20.24 7.73 11.71
N PHE A 413 20.05 8.17 10.45
CA PHE A 413 18.88 7.82 9.65
C PHE A 413 18.78 6.30 9.44
N LYS A 414 19.91 5.65 9.18
CA LYS A 414 19.99 4.19 9.03
C LYS A 414 19.69 3.43 10.33
N GLN A 415 20.03 3.99 11.48
CA GLN A 415 19.74 3.37 12.77
C GLN A 415 18.25 3.45 13.12
N CYS A 416 17.51 4.44 12.57
CA CYS A 416 16.10 4.67 12.84
C CYS A 416 15.79 4.66 14.36
N SER A 417 16.62 5.37 15.14
CA SER A 417 16.53 5.40 16.60
C SER A 417 15.38 6.29 17.08
N MET A 418 14.67 5.82 18.10
CA MET A 418 13.59 6.54 18.79
C MET A 418 14.01 7.06 20.17
N GLU A 419 15.31 7.13 20.45
CA GLU A 419 15.82 7.64 21.73
C GLU A 419 15.53 9.14 21.89
N ALA A 420 15.04 9.55 23.07
CA ALA A 420 14.73 10.96 23.37
C ALA A 420 15.96 11.89 23.32
N SER A 421 17.17 11.32 23.35
CA SER A 421 18.44 12.04 23.19
C SER A 421 18.81 12.32 21.72
N CYS A 422 18.14 11.70 20.76
CA CYS A 422 18.39 11.93 19.34
C CYS A 422 17.69 13.20 18.83
N ALA A 423 18.33 13.91 17.90
CA ALA A 423 17.73 15.07 17.26
C ALA A 423 16.58 14.65 16.34
N THR A 424 15.38 15.19 16.57
CA THR A 424 14.21 14.96 15.70
C THR A 424 14.41 15.65 14.37
N THR A 425 14.48 14.87 13.29
CA THR A 425 14.52 15.37 11.91
C THR A 425 13.17 15.13 11.25
N VAL A 426 12.57 16.18 10.68
CA VAL A 426 11.29 16.09 9.99
C VAL A 426 11.50 16.36 8.51
N PHE A 427 11.01 15.43 7.67
CA PHE A 427 11.00 15.60 6.22
C PHE A 427 9.60 16.01 5.77
N ILE A 428 9.46 17.23 5.26
CA ILE A 428 8.18 17.80 4.85
C ILE A 428 8.07 17.69 3.34
N SER A 429 7.23 16.75 2.86
CA SER A 429 6.91 16.66 1.44
C SER A 429 5.68 17.47 1.06
N LYS A 430 4.72 17.58 1.98
CA LYS A 430 3.45 18.29 1.77
C LYS A 430 2.96 18.89 3.08
N MET A 431 2.41 20.10 3.01
CA MET A 431 1.67 20.71 4.10
C MET A 431 0.18 20.71 3.77
N ILE A 432 -0.66 20.30 4.73
CA ILE A 432 -2.11 20.28 4.57
C ILE A 432 -2.67 21.54 5.22
N ALA A 433 -3.56 22.23 4.50
CA ALA A 433 -4.30 23.36 5.06
C ALA A 433 -5.38 22.83 6.02
N VAL A 434 -5.32 23.23 7.29
CA VAL A 434 -6.31 22.87 8.31
C VAL A 434 -7.14 24.10 8.64
N GLU A 435 -8.46 23.95 8.70
CA GLU A 435 -9.35 25.02 9.15
C GLU A 435 -9.09 25.36 10.63
N GLN A 436 -9.06 26.66 10.96
CA GLN A 436 -8.80 27.13 12.32
C GLN A 436 -9.80 26.56 13.35
N ASP A 437 -11.02 26.28 12.93
CA ASP A 437 -12.06 25.72 13.82
C ASP A 437 -11.79 24.25 14.20
N LEU A 438 -11.09 23.50 13.34
CA LEU A 438 -10.64 22.13 13.65
C LEU A 438 -9.50 22.13 14.68
N LEU A 439 -8.64 23.15 14.67
CA LEU A 439 -7.57 23.34 15.66
C LEU A 439 -8.11 23.70 17.05
N ARG A 440 -9.26 24.37 17.10
CA ARG A 440 -9.93 24.81 18.34
C ARG A 440 -10.71 23.70 19.07
N GLY A 441 -10.52 22.44 18.68
CA GLY A 441 -10.99 21.27 19.43
C GLY A 441 -12.50 21.03 19.45
N LYS A 442 -13.28 21.73 18.60
CA LYS A 442 -14.75 21.52 18.55
C LYS A 442 -15.16 20.19 17.92
N ASN A 443 -14.28 19.54 17.16
CA ASN A 443 -14.50 18.22 16.60
C ASN A 443 -13.67 17.15 17.32
N LYS A 444 -14.34 16.29 18.11
CA LYS A 444 -13.76 15.10 18.79
C LYS A 444 -13.21 14.03 17.82
N PHE A 445 -13.30 14.22 16.51
CA PHE A 445 -13.09 13.16 15.53
C PHE A 445 -11.64 12.97 15.06
N MET A 446 -10.71 13.91 15.27
CA MET A 446 -9.41 13.85 14.56
C MET A 446 -8.12 14.00 15.38
N MET A 447 -8.13 14.30 16.68
CA MET A 447 -6.87 14.45 17.44
C MET A 447 -6.82 13.54 18.66
N PRO A 448 -5.76 12.74 18.86
CA PRO A 448 -5.43 12.19 20.17
C PRO A 448 -5.01 13.37 21.07
N ASN A 449 -5.78 13.60 22.13
CA ASN A 449 -5.51 14.50 23.25
C ASN A 449 -5.08 15.94 22.91
N SER A 450 -6.04 16.84 23.14
CA SER A 450 -5.98 18.31 23.11
C SER A 450 -4.95 18.98 24.02
N ILE A 451 -3.88 18.32 24.47
CA ILE A 451 -2.89 18.91 25.38
C ILE A 451 -1.70 19.46 24.60
N GLU A 452 -1.13 18.69 23.66
CA GLU A 452 0.02 19.15 22.86
C GLU A 452 -0.36 20.21 21.82
N CYS A 453 -1.50 20.07 21.13
CA CYS A 453 -1.99 21.12 20.23
C CYS A 453 -2.25 22.44 20.98
N ASN A 454 -2.81 22.38 22.19
CA ASN A 454 -3.03 23.59 22.99
C ASN A 454 -1.71 24.21 23.47
N TYR A 455 -0.70 23.39 23.78
CA TYR A 455 0.63 23.87 24.11
C TYR A 455 1.28 24.60 22.92
N TRP A 456 1.23 24.04 21.71
CA TRP A 456 1.77 24.68 20.51
C TRP A 456 1.00 25.94 20.09
N LEU A 457 -0.33 25.95 20.26
CA LEU A 457 -1.16 27.13 20.04
C LEU A 457 -0.84 28.25 21.05
N GLN A 458 -0.70 27.92 22.34
CA GLN A 458 -0.29 28.90 23.37
C GLN A 458 1.13 29.42 23.14
N ALA A 459 2.07 28.57 22.72
CA ALA A 459 3.43 28.99 22.39
C ALA A 459 3.47 29.91 21.16
N ALA A 460 2.60 29.68 20.18
CA ALA A 460 2.48 30.54 19.00
C ALA A 460 1.80 31.89 19.33
N GLU A 461 0.79 31.90 20.20
CA GLU A 461 0.16 33.13 20.71
C GLU A 461 1.14 33.96 21.55
N GLN A 462 1.94 33.33 22.43
CA GLN A 462 2.97 34.02 23.21
C GLN A 462 4.05 34.65 22.34
N ARG A 463 4.43 34.02 21.22
CA ARG A 463 5.40 34.59 20.26
C ARG A 463 4.82 35.73 19.42
N SER A 464 3.51 35.84 19.29
CA SER A 464 2.86 36.95 18.60
C SER A 464 2.75 38.23 19.43
N CYS A 465 3.00 38.16 20.75
CA CYS A 465 2.96 39.31 21.66
C CYS A 465 4.32 40.00 21.89
N CYS A 466 5.42 39.51 21.28
CA CYS A 466 6.69 40.23 21.27
C CYS A 466 6.69 41.19 20.08
N GLU A 467 6.22 42.41 20.30
CA GLU A 467 6.34 43.51 19.35
C GLU A 467 7.80 43.74 18.94
N VAL A 468 7.94 44.00 17.65
CA VAL A 468 9.18 44.31 16.95
C VAL A 468 9.61 45.72 17.36
N ASP A 469 10.53 45.82 18.32
CA ASP A 469 11.25 47.07 18.55
C ASP A 469 12.55 47.10 17.73
N SER A 470 12.51 47.93 16.69
CA SER A 470 13.61 48.65 16.03
C SER A 470 14.88 47.88 15.61
N PHE A 471 15.07 47.85 14.29
CA PHE A 471 16.36 47.68 13.62
C PHE A 471 17.45 48.59 14.19
N HIS A 472 18.64 48.04 14.44
CA HIS A 472 19.90 48.80 14.41
C HIS A 472 20.88 48.06 13.50
N PRO A 473 21.44 48.70 12.46
CA PRO A 473 22.46 48.10 11.63
C PRO A 473 23.80 48.30 12.34
N ASP A 474 24.54 47.22 12.61
CA ASP A 474 25.99 47.18 12.48
C ASP A 474 26.46 45.73 12.67
N ILE A 475 27.28 45.33 11.70
CA ILE A 475 28.11 44.13 11.67
C ILE A 475 29.20 44.31 12.74
N ASP A 476 29.46 43.31 13.59
CA ASP A 476 30.83 42.85 13.92
C ASP A 476 30.88 41.70 14.95
N GLU A 477 31.81 40.78 14.65
CA GLU A 477 32.60 39.89 15.52
C GLU A 477 31.94 39.06 16.65
N ILE A 478 31.97 37.73 16.46
CA ILE A 478 31.80 36.72 17.51
C ILE A 478 33.10 36.65 18.34
N THR A 479 33.13 37.31 19.49
CA THR A 479 34.10 36.99 20.56
C THR A 479 33.64 35.78 21.38
N VAL A 480 34.53 34.81 21.50
CA VAL A 480 34.39 33.59 22.32
C VAL A 480 34.48 33.95 23.81
N GLY A 481 33.41 33.68 24.57
CA GLY A 481 33.37 33.80 26.03
C GLY A 481 33.60 32.47 26.75
N PRO A 482 34.30 32.46 27.91
CA PRO A 482 34.76 31.24 28.56
C PRO A 482 33.70 30.74 29.54
N ASN A 483 32.87 29.78 29.12
CA ASN A 483 32.25 28.78 30.00
C ASN A 483 31.51 27.77 29.12
N GLY A 484 31.96 26.51 29.15
CA GLY A 484 31.50 25.43 28.28
C GLY A 484 30.10 24.95 28.59
N GLY A 485 29.09 25.64 28.07
CA GLY A 485 27.72 25.15 27.93
C GLY A 485 27.28 25.29 26.47
N ILE A 486 26.94 24.18 25.81
CA ILE A 486 26.44 24.18 24.43
C ILE A 486 24.96 24.54 24.49
N ASP A 487 24.62 25.81 24.23
CA ASP A 487 23.25 26.23 24.00
C ASP A 487 22.77 25.71 22.64
N GLN A 488 21.67 24.94 22.66
CA GLN A 488 21.03 24.40 21.46
C GLN A 488 20.23 25.49 20.73
N SER A 489 20.89 26.28 19.90
CA SER A 489 20.22 27.12 18.90
C SER A 489 20.00 26.32 17.61
N VAL A 490 18.74 25.99 17.34
CA VAL A 490 18.31 25.41 16.07
C VAL A 490 18.43 26.50 15.01
N CYS A 491 19.38 26.33 14.10
CA CYS A 491 19.54 27.16 12.92
C CYS A 491 18.54 26.68 11.84
N VAL A 492 17.36 27.30 11.76
CA VAL A 492 16.49 27.21 10.57
C VAL A 492 16.57 28.56 9.86
N SER A 493 17.32 28.63 8.75
CA SER A 493 17.43 29.84 7.96
C SER A 493 16.48 29.81 6.75
N TRP A 494 15.51 30.76 6.77
CA TRP A 494 14.86 31.46 5.63
C TRP A 494 13.85 30.64 4.79
N PHE A 495 12.71 31.15 4.28
CA PHE A 495 12.08 32.48 4.23
C PHE A 495 10.58 32.28 3.91
N CYS A 496 9.66 33.00 4.57
CA CYS A 496 8.39 33.39 3.96
C CYS A 496 7.80 34.57 4.76
N LYS A 497 8.05 35.79 4.29
CA LYS A 497 7.30 36.98 4.71
C LYS A 497 5.88 36.88 4.14
N ASP A 498 4.91 37.22 4.98
CA ASP A 498 3.49 37.43 4.65
C ASP A 498 2.69 36.19 4.25
N ILE A 499 2.20 35.42 5.23
CA ILE A 499 0.89 34.73 5.20
C ILE A 499 0.47 34.41 6.65
N HIS A 500 -0.63 35.00 7.11
CA HIS A 500 -1.29 34.68 8.38
C HIS A 500 -2.00 33.31 8.35
N ARG A 501 -1.27 32.19 8.20
CA ARG A 501 -1.84 30.84 8.36
C ARG A 501 -0.84 29.90 9.04
N GLN A 502 -1.24 29.32 10.17
CA GLN A 502 -0.49 28.30 10.90
C GLN A 502 -0.66 26.95 10.21
N PHE A 503 0.45 26.27 9.92
CA PHE A 503 0.50 24.92 9.36
C PHE A 503 0.65 23.89 10.48
N VAL A 504 -0.03 22.74 10.36
CA VAL A 504 0.15 21.58 11.26
C VAL A 504 0.85 20.47 10.48
N PHE A 505 1.87 19.88 11.10
CA PHE A 505 2.65 18.76 10.55
C PHE A 505 1.80 17.49 10.57
N GLY A 506 1.72 16.80 9.43
CA GLY A 506 0.99 15.54 9.24
C GLY A 506 1.89 14.32 9.32
#